data_AF-A0A8C8EBY3-F1
#
_entry.id   AF-A0A8C8EBY3-F1
#
_cell.length_a   1.000
_cell.length_b   1.000
_cell.length_c   1.000
_cell.angle_alpha   90.00
_cell.angle_beta   90.00
_cell.angle_gamma   90.00
#
_symmetry.space_group_name_H-M   'P 1'
#
loop_
_entity.id
_entity.type
_entity.pdbx_description
1 polymer ?
#
loop_
_entity_poly.entity_id
_entity_poly.type
_entity_poly.pdbx_seq_one_letter_code
_entity_poly.pdbx_strand_id
1 'polypeptide(L)' 'CFLHGSAWSCPPVHITCAMLNPPNKCYANWQCPRGQKCCPSFCGRRCISPPEPPH' A
#
# COMPACT_ATOMS: atom_id res chain seq x y z
N CYS A 1 19.61 4.57 -8.12
CA CYS A 1 18.50 4.25 -7.20
C CYS A 1 17.28 3.86 -8.02
N PHE A 2 16.69 2.70 -7.73
CA PHE A 2 15.60 2.08 -8.49
C PHE A 2 14.44 3.05 -8.80
N LEU A 3 14.47 3.65 -9.99
CA LEU A 3 13.35 4.42 -10.56
C LEU A 3 12.34 3.45 -11.21
N HIS A 4 11.90 2.44 -10.45
CA HIS A 4 10.75 1.63 -10.83
C HIS A 4 9.67 1.84 -9.77
N GLY A 5 9.07 3.02 -9.77
CA GLY A 5 8.03 3.37 -8.84
C GLY A 5 7.00 4.24 -9.52
N SER A 6 5.86 3.64 -9.87
CA SER A 6 4.63 4.32 -10.26
C SER A 6 4.48 5.64 -9.49
N ALA A 7 4.21 6.74 -10.20
CA ALA A 7 4.16 8.13 -9.71
C ALA A 7 3.07 8.42 -8.65
N TRP A 8 2.48 7.37 -8.07
CA TRP A 8 1.46 7.44 -7.07
C TRP A 8 1.96 6.97 -5.70
N SER A 9 1.57 7.71 -4.68
CA SER A 9 1.92 7.48 -3.28
C SER A 9 0.78 6.79 -2.54
N CYS A 10 1.10 6.03 -1.50
CA CYS A 10 0.08 5.40 -0.66
C CYS A 10 -0.90 6.45 -0.11
N PRO A 11 -2.20 6.13 -0.02
CA PRO A 11 -3.17 7.04 0.57
C PRO A 11 -2.85 7.25 2.05
N PRO A 12 -3.06 8.46 2.58
CA PRO A 12 -2.89 8.72 4.00
C PRO A 12 -3.94 7.93 4.79
N VAL A 13 -3.48 7.23 5.83
CA VAL A 13 -4.34 6.48 6.74
C VAL A 13 -4.47 7.28 8.03
N HIS A 14 -5.64 7.85 8.25
CA HIS A 14 -5.91 8.70 9.43
C HIS A 14 -6.45 7.91 10.63
N ILE A 15 -6.91 6.68 10.41
CA ILE A 15 -7.50 5.84 11.45
C ILE A 15 -6.86 4.46 11.35
N THR A 16 -6.36 3.96 12.48
CA THR A 16 -5.80 2.62 12.60
C THR A 16 -6.57 1.80 13.64
N CYS A 17 -6.62 0.49 13.44
CA CYS A 17 -7.19 -0.43 14.41
C CYS A 17 -6.33 -0.44 15.68
N ALA A 18 -6.99 -0.51 16.85
CA ALA A 18 -6.33 -0.62 18.16
C ALA A 18 -5.82 -2.06 18.41
N MET A 19 -5.00 -2.57 17.50
CA MET A 19 -4.32 -3.87 17.63
C MET A 19 -2.82 -3.64 17.75
N LEU A 20 -2.19 -4.27 18.75
CA LEU A 20 -0.74 -4.18 18.96
C LEU A 20 0.05 -4.79 17.78
N ASN A 21 -0.47 -5.88 17.20
CA ASN A 21 0.12 -6.54 16.03
C ASN A 21 -0.94 -6.81 14.97
N PRO A 22 -1.24 -5.84 14.08
CA PRO A 22 -2.18 -6.07 13.00
C PRO A 22 -1.55 -6.99 11.93
N PRO A 23 -2.34 -7.89 11.31
CA PRO A 23 -1.84 -8.81 10.30
C PRO A 23 -1.47 -8.07 9.01
N ASN A 24 -0.20 -8.11 8.63
CA ASN A 24 0.29 -7.56 7.37
C ASN A 24 0.09 -8.57 6.24
N LYS A 25 -0.60 -8.16 5.17
CA LYS A 25 -0.74 -8.96 3.94
C LYS A 25 0.48 -8.83 3.02
N CYS A 26 1.27 -7.79 3.19
CA CYS A 26 2.51 -7.55 2.46
C CYS A 26 3.50 -6.78 3.35
N TYR A 27 4.79 -6.90 3.06
CA TYR A 27 5.83 -6.07 3.68
C TYR A 27 6.54 -5.16 2.69
N ALA A 28 6.53 -5.52 1.41
CA ALA A 28 7.25 -4.82 0.36
C ALA A 28 6.49 -4.89 -0.97
N ASN A 29 6.75 -3.93 -1.86
CA ASN A 29 6.04 -3.80 -3.15
C ASN A 29 6.17 -5.03 -4.05
N TRP A 30 7.29 -5.76 -3.98
CA TRP A 30 7.52 -6.97 -4.78
C TRP A 30 6.65 -8.16 -4.38
N GLN A 31 6.06 -8.13 -3.18
CA GLN A 31 5.08 -9.14 -2.75
C GLN A 31 3.70 -8.88 -3.34
N CYS A 32 3.48 -7.68 -3.89
CA CYS A 32 2.23 -7.30 -4.50
C CYS A 32 2.23 -7.63 -6.00
N PRO A 33 1.06 -7.92 -6.59
CA PRO A 33 0.90 -8.08 -8.03
C PRO A 33 1.39 -6.85 -8.81
N ARG A 34 1.75 -7.02 -10.09
CA ARG A 34 2.20 -5.91 -10.96
C ARG A 34 1.26 -4.72 -10.87
N GLY A 35 1.84 -3.53 -10.68
CA GLY A 35 1.11 -2.27 -10.60
C GLY A 35 0.59 -1.91 -9.21
N GLN A 36 0.74 -2.78 -8.20
CA GLN A 36 0.32 -2.49 -6.83
C GLN A 36 1.52 -2.14 -5.94
N LYS A 37 1.27 -1.33 -4.91
CA LYS A 37 2.26 -0.99 -3.87
C LYS A 37 1.78 -1.51 -2.52
N CYS A 38 2.73 -1.93 -1.69
CA CYS A 38 2.43 -2.32 -0.33
C CYS A 38 2.29 -1.07 0.53
N CYS A 39 1.07 -0.79 0.96
CA CYS A 39 0.71 0.43 1.66
C CYS A 39 0.13 0.13 3.05
N PRO A 40 0.29 1.05 4.01
CA PRO A 40 -0.45 0.99 5.27
C PRO A 40 -1.95 1.07 4.97
N SER A 41 -2.74 0.36 5.77
CA SER A 41 -4.20 0.37 5.73
C SER A 41 -4.71 0.58 7.16
N PHE A 42 -6.03 0.66 7.33
CA PHE A 42 -6.67 0.77 8.64
C PHE A 42 -6.16 -0.30 9.62
N CYS A 43 -5.91 -1.52 9.15
CA CYS A 43 -5.36 -2.57 9.99
C CYS A 43 -4.26 -3.32 9.25
N GLY A 44 -3.00 -2.95 9.55
CA GLY A 44 -1.80 -3.53 8.96
C GLY A 44 -1.46 -2.96 7.59
N ARG A 45 -0.82 -3.79 6.74
CA ARG A 45 -0.40 -3.43 5.38
C ARG A 45 -1.07 -4.29 4.33
N ARG A 46 -1.44 -3.68 3.20
CA ARG A 46 -2.10 -4.36 2.07
C ARG A 46 -1.57 -3.81 0.74
N CYS A 47 -1.70 -4.61 -0.30
CA CYS A 47 -1.40 -4.18 -1.65
C CYS A 47 -2.54 -3.28 -2.14
N ILE A 48 -2.21 -2.06 -2.53
CA ILE A 48 -3.17 -1.08 -3.04
C ILE A 48 -2.77 -0.72 -4.47
N SER A 49 -3.76 -0.68 -5.35
CA SER A 49 -3.62 -0.23 -6.74
C SER A 49 -3.64 1.30 -6.81
N PRO A 50 -2.94 1.91 -7.78
CA PRO A 50 -3.05 3.33 -8.02
C PRO A 50 -4.50 3.73 -8.32
N PRO A 51 -4.90 4.95 -7.92
CA PRO A 51 -6.15 5.53 -8.36
C PRO A 51 -6.13 5.59 -9.88
N GLU A 52 -7.24 5.19 -10.51
CA GLU A 52 -7.38 5.36 -11.94
C GLU A 52 -7.15 6.83 -12.31
N PRO A 53 -6.39 7.12 -13.37
CA PRO A 53 -6.30 8.47 -13.88
C PRO A 53 -7.70 8.94 -14.30
N PRO A 54 -8.09 10.18 -14.01
CA PRO A 54 -9.37 10.72 -14.48
C PRO A 54 -9.42 10.65 -16.01
N HIS A 55 -10.53 10.14 -16.55
CA HIS A 55 -10.91 10.25 -17.97
C HIS A 55 -11.42 11.66 -18.27
#